data_AF-A0A7V7MY04-F1
#
_entry.id   AF-A0A7V7MY04-F1
#
_cell.length_a   1.000
_cell.length_b   1.000
_cell.length_c   1.000
_cell.angle_alpha   90.00
_cell.angle_beta   90.00
_cell.angle_gamma   90.00
#
_symmetry.space_group_name_H-M   'P 1'
#
loop_
_entity.id
_entity.type
_entity.pdbx_description
1 polymer ?
#
loop_
_entity_poly.entity_id
_entity_poly.type
_entity_poly.pdbx_seq_one_letter_code
_entity_poly.pdbx_strand_id
1 'polypeptide(L)'
;MGISHSTIAFHAQHCDGCGDCMSACAQAKSGTADLVHSRLQIIGGSAGIPAELAICRQCGDPKCVMNCPAAALAKNDDNGVIDWDGSLCVNCLLCTVGCVYAGISHNAALGHVAKCDLCDGDPACVKACPHGALEFNRTAEIYNQYGAEEDLFVAGLSACQGCNSELMIRHSLRRIGDNVVVAAPPGCIPGMGTVGYNGRTGAKVPIFHPLLTNTASMLAGIKRQYNRVGRDVTMVALAGDGGAGDVGFQSLSGAAERGEQILFIVVDNEGYMNTGMQSSGCTSFGSWTSTTPVGSSAKGKPTDSKNLPLIMMMHNCAYVATASLAFMDDYYDKLNKALAATQHGFAYLHIYSPCPTGWRIPAEKTIEACRKGVETNFAPLWEFAPETGLRFTHPIDKPLALASYIGLMGKYRHLEAHQTEHLQKVVDERLRVLRGFQRVTDDASHQAS
;
A
#
# COMPACT_ATOMS: atom_id res chain seq x y z
N MET A 1 12.08 -15.11 14.78
CA MET A 1 12.17 -14.75 13.35
C MET A 1 13.39 -13.85 13.16
N GLY A 2 14.09 -13.90 12.03
CA GLY A 2 15.17 -12.95 11.74
C GLY A 2 14.64 -11.54 11.52
N ILE A 3 15.44 -10.52 11.85
CA ILE A 3 15.14 -9.10 11.57
C ILE A 3 15.36 -8.85 10.07
N SER A 4 14.41 -8.19 9.41
CA SER A 4 14.55 -7.72 8.02
C SER A 4 15.03 -6.27 8.02
N HIS A 5 15.60 -5.75 6.94
CA HIS A 5 16.04 -4.34 6.90
C HIS A 5 15.67 -3.66 5.59
N SER A 6 15.50 -2.34 5.65
CA SER A 6 15.23 -1.51 4.48
C SER A 6 16.38 -1.60 3.46
N THR A 7 16.04 -1.53 2.18
CA THR A 7 17.02 -1.68 1.10
C THR A 7 16.63 -0.87 -0.13
N ILE A 8 17.55 -0.72 -1.06
CA ILE A 8 17.29 -0.05 -2.35
C ILE A 8 16.97 -1.11 -3.39
N ALA A 9 15.76 -1.08 -3.92
CA ALA A 9 15.35 -1.90 -5.05
C ALA A 9 15.68 -1.20 -6.38
N PHE A 10 16.03 -1.99 -7.39
CA PHE A 10 16.37 -1.51 -8.72
C PHE A 10 15.44 -2.12 -9.77
N HIS A 11 14.78 -1.24 -10.52
CA HIS A 11 13.83 -1.57 -11.59
C HIS A 11 14.50 -1.30 -12.94
N ALA A 12 15.23 -2.30 -13.46
CA ALA A 12 16.04 -2.18 -14.68
C ALA A 12 15.24 -1.64 -15.88
N GLN A 13 13.97 -2.01 -16.00
CA GLN A 13 13.07 -1.58 -17.06
C GLN A 13 12.76 -0.08 -17.07
N HIS A 14 13.04 0.64 -15.98
CA HIS A 14 12.86 2.09 -15.89
C HIS A 14 14.20 2.85 -16.03
N CYS A 15 15.33 2.15 -16.11
CA CYS A 15 16.64 2.78 -16.15
C CYS A 15 17.12 2.98 -17.59
N ASP A 16 17.46 4.22 -17.93
CA ASP A 16 18.02 4.63 -19.24
C ASP A 16 19.53 4.87 -19.20
N GLY A 17 20.17 4.61 -18.06
CA GLY A 17 21.61 4.84 -17.88
C GLY A 17 22.03 6.30 -17.74
N CYS A 18 21.13 7.26 -17.47
CA CYS A 18 21.45 8.69 -17.34
C CYS A 18 22.54 9.03 -16.31
N GLY A 19 22.65 8.24 -15.23
CA GLY A 19 23.68 8.40 -14.21
C GLY A 19 23.41 9.46 -13.14
N ASP A 20 22.26 10.13 -13.16
CA ASP A 20 21.87 11.16 -12.17
C ASP A 20 21.97 10.66 -10.71
N CYS A 21 21.56 9.40 -10.51
CA CYS A 21 21.67 8.73 -9.22
C CYS A 21 23.13 8.57 -8.73
N MET A 22 24.08 8.36 -9.65
CA MET A 22 25.50 8.23 -9.33
C MET A 22 26.08 9.59 -8.93
N SER A 23 25.79 10.64 -9.70
CA SER A 23 26.20 12.02 -9.41
C SER A 23 25.63 12.51 -8.07
N ALA A 24 24.35 12.24 -7.80
CA ALA A 24 23.72 12.61 -6.53
C ALA A 24 24.35 11.87 -5.34
N CYS A 25 24.74 10.61 -5.50
CA CYS A 25 25.44 9.88 -4.44
C CYS A 25 26.84 10.43 -4.20
N ALA A 26 27.61 10.72 -5.25
CA ALA A 26 28.92 11.35 -5.12
C ALA A 26 28.81 12.71 -4.40
N GLN A 27 27.83 13.53 -4.79
CA GLN A 27 27.59 14.83 -4.17
C GLN A 27 27.24 14.70 -2.69
N ALA A 28 26.35 13.76 -2.34
CA ALA A 28 25.94 13.53 -0.96
C ALA A 28 27.06 12.99 -0.07
N LYS A 29 28.07 12.31 -0.64
CA LYS A 29 29.11 11.60 0.13
C LYS A 29 30.47 12.26 0.12
N SER A 30 30.74 13.13 -0.84
CA SER A 30 32.05 13.77 -1.00
C SER A 30 31.96 15.23 -1.45
N GLY A 31 30.75 15.79 -1.56
CA GLY A 31 30.54 17.19 -1.95
C GLY A 31 30.89 17.51 -3.41
N THR A 32 31.09 16.48 -4.24
CA THR A 32 31.51 16.58 -5.64
C THR A 32 30.63 15.73 -6.54
N ALA A 33 30.47 16.14 -7.80
CA ALA A 33 29.79 15.35 -8.83
C ALA A 33 30.70 14.30 -9.51
N ASP A 34 31.97 14.19 -9.11
CA ASP A 34 32.89 13.18 -9.64
C ASP A 34 32.41 11.77 -9.28
N LEU A 35 32.08 10.99 -10.31
CA LEU A 35 31.50 9.65 -10.20
C LEU A 35 32.44 8.64 -9.52
N VAL A 36 33.74 8.91 -9.45
CA VAL A 36 34.69 8.09 -8.66
C VAL A 36 34.26 8.01 -7.18
N HIS A 37 33.61 9.05 -6.66
CA HIS A 37 33.09 9.10 -5.29
C HIS A 37 31.71 8.44 -5.12
N SER A 38 31.08 8.02 -6.21
CA SER A 38 29.77 7.38 -6.14
C SER A 38 29.86 5.97 -5.55
N ARG A 39 28.95 5.68 -4.62
CA ARG A 39 28.85 4.38 -3.95
C ARG A 39 27.87 3.42 -4.63
N LEU A 40 27.37 3.80 -5.80
CA LEU A 40 26.63 2.95 -6.73
C LEU A 40 27.15 3.20 -8.14
N GLN A 41 27.03 2.19 -9.01
CA GLN A 41 27.39 2.30 -10.42
C GLN A 41 26.30 1.66 -11.28
N ILE A 42 25.81 2.42 -12.27
CA ILE A 42 24.96 1.87 -13.33
C ILE A 42 25.87 1.33 -14.42
N ILE A 43 25.67 0.07 -14.79
CA ILE A 43 26.43 -0.61 -15.83
C ILE A 43 25.48 -0.88 -16.99
N GLY A 44 25.86 -0.48 -18.21
CA GLY A 44 24.99 -0.63 -19.39
C GLY A 44 23.93 0.48 -19.48
N GLY A 45 22.73 0.14 -19.95
CA GLY A 45 21.63 1.10 -20.14
C GLY A 45 21.68 1.89 -21.44
N SER A 46 22.71 1.71 -22.26
CA SER A 46 22.85 2.32 -23.59
C SER A 46 23.01 1.25 -24.68
N ALA A 47 22.66 1.61 -25.91
CA ALA A 47 22.82 0.77 -27.10
C ALA A 47 22.16 -0.63 -27.03
N GLY A 48 21.00 -0.75 -26.36
CA GLY A 48 20.23 -2.00 -26.28
C GLY A 48 20.73 -3.00 -25.23
N ILE A 49 21.70 -2.61 -24.40
CA ILE A 49 22.16 -3.41 -23.25
C ILE A 49 21.30 -3.04 -22.03
N PRO A 50 20.63 -4.00 -21.36
CA PRO A 50 19.90 -3.74 -20.13
C PRO A 50 20.78 -3.07 -19.09
N ALA A 51 20.23 -2.09 -18.38
CA ALA A 51 20.93 -1.48 -17.26
C ALA A 51 21.01 -2.46 -16.08
N GLU A 52 22.18 -2.54 -15.46
CA GLU A 52 22.43 -3.23 -14.20
C GLU A 52 22.92 -2.23 -13.14
N LEU A 53 22.71 -2.57 -11.86
CA LEU A 53 23.12 -1.74 -10.74
C LEU A 53 24.11 -2.51 -9.86
N ALA A 54 25.34 -1.98 -9.77
CA ALA A 54 26.31 -2.35 -8.76
C ALA A 54 26.15 -1.44 -7.55
N ILE A 55 25.64 -2.00 -6.44
CA ILE A 55 25.43 -1.30 -5.17
C ILE A 55 25.51 -2.29 -4.01
N CYS A 56 25.94 -1.84 -2.83
CA CYS A 56 25.83 -2.65 -1.62
C CYS A 56 24.34 -2.91 -1.31
N ARG A 57 23.92 -4.19 -1.40
CA ARG A 57 22.54 -4.61 -1.12
C ARG A 57 22.23 -4.83 0.36
N GLN A 58 23.18 -4.53 1.26
CA GLN A 58 23.04 -4.73 2.70
C GLN A 58 22.58 -6.15 3.07
N CYS A 59 23.27 -7.17 2.53
CA CYS A 59 22.91 -8.58 2.69
C CYS A 59 22.68 -8.97 4.15
N GLY A 60 21.72 -9.88 4.39
CA GLY A 60 21.51 -10.48 5.72
C GLY A 60 22.65 -11.41 6.15
N ASP A 61 23.25 -12.14 5.20
CA ASP A 61 24.48 -12.95 5.38
C ASP A 61 25.61 -12.34 4.52
N PRO A 62 26.29 -11.28 5.01
CA PRO A 62 27.26 -10.53 4.23
C PRO A 62 28.61 -11.24 4.13
N LYS A 63 28.88 -11.86 2.97
CA LYS A 63 30.18 -12.50 2.69
C LYS A 63 31.38 -11.54 2.77
N CYS A 64 31.17 -10.25 2.52
CA CYS A 64 32.22 -9.24 2.71
C CYS A 64 32.66 -9.08 4.17
N VAL A 65 31.75 -9.27 5.14
CA VAL A 65 32.08 -9.30 6.58
C VAL A 65 32.89 -10.54 6.91
N MET A 66 32.42 -11.71 6.47
CA MET A 66 33.11 -12.99 6.70
C MET A 66 34.55 -13.02 6.14
N ASN A 67 34.78 -12.30 5.03
CA ASN A 67 36.09 -12.19 4.39
C ASN A 67 36.94 -11.02 4.90
N CYS A 68 36.51 -10.31 5.94
CA CYS A 68 37.28 -9.19 6.51
C CYS A 68 38.19 -9.69 7.64
N PRO A 69 39.50 -9.94 7.39
CA PRO A 69 40.39 -10.47 8.42
C PRO A 69 40.66 -9.46 9.56
N ALA A 70 40.50 -8.16 9.29
CA ALA A 70 40.70 -7.10 10.27
C ALA A 70 39.45 -6.80 11.11
N ALA A 71 38.33 -7.49 10.86
CA ALA A 71 37.03 -7.21 11.47
C ALA A 71 36.56 -5.75 11.30
N ALA A 72 37.01 -5.09 10.22
CA ALA A 72 36.65 -3.70 9.89
C ALA A 72 35.26 -3.57 9.26
N LEU A 73 34.54 -4.68 9.06
CA LEU A 73 33.17 -4.70 8.56
C LEU A 73 32.30 -5.48 9.56
N ALA A 74 31.11 -4.98 9.87
CA ALA A 74 30.16 -5.64 10.75
C ALA A 74 28.73 -5.44 10.23
N LYS A 75 27.84 -6.41 10.42
CA LYS A 75 26.41 -6.20 10.16
C LYS A 75 25.81 -5.47 11.36
N ASN A 76 25.18 -4.34 11.13
CA ASN A 76 24.44 -3.62 12.15
C ASN A 76 23.01 -4.19 12.23
N ASP A 77 22.67 -4.75 13.38
CA ASP A 77 21.37 -5.39 13.61
C ASP A 77 20.23 -4.38 13.86
N ASP A 78 20.55 -3.10 14.12
CA ASP A 78 19.54 -2.05 14.33
C ASP A 78 19.05 -1.47 13.00
N ASN A 79 19.97 -1.07 12.13
CA ASN A 79 19.63 -0.39 10.86
C ASN A 79 19.85 -1.25 9.61
N GLY A 80 20.48 -2.43 9.75
CA GLY A 80 20.76 -3.35 8.65
C GLY A 80 21.92 -2.95 7.75
N VAL A 81 22.58 -1.83 7.99
CA VAL A 81 23.75 -1.41 7.23
C VAL A 81 24.91 -2.34 7.59
N ILE A 82 25.67 -2.78 6.60
CA ILE A 82 26.97 -3.37 6.87
C ILE A 82 27.87 -2.18 7.22
N ASP A 83 28.30 -1.99 8.45
CA ASP A 83 29.17 -0.87 8.84
C ASP A 83 30.62 -1.12 8.40
N TRP A 84 31.37 -0.03 8.22
CA TRP A 84 32.80 -0.07 7.92
C TRP A 84 33.55 0.86 8.86
N ASP A 85 34.56 0.31 9.54
CA ASP A 85 35.46 1.04 10.43
C ASP A 85 36.81 1.28 9.74
N GLY A 86 37.06 2.54 9.37
CA GLY A 86 38.31 2.94 8.73
C GLY A 86 39.53 2.84 9.64
N SER A 87 39.37 2.81 10.97
CA SER A 87 40.48 2.68 11.91
C SER A 87 41.02 1.25 12.00
N LEU A 88 40.19 0.25 11.69
CA LEU A 88 40.56 -1.16 11.64
C LEU A 88 40.95 -1.61 10.23
N CYS A 89 40.45 -0.93 9.20
CA CYS A 89 40.64 -1.34 7.82
C CYS A 89 42.10 -1.27 7.36
N VAL A 90 42.66 -2.43 7.01
CA VAL A 90 44.04 -2.55 6.48
C VAL A 90 44.13 -2.51 4.94
N ASN A 91 43.04 -2.12 4.25
CA ASN A 91 42.99 -2.00 2.78
C ASN A 91 43.44 -3.25 1.99
N CYS A 92 43.22 -4.45 2.53
CA CYS A 92 43.56 -5.72 1.83
C CYS A 92 42.65 -6.04 0.63
N LEU A 93 41.54 -5.31 0.47
CA LEU A 93 40.55 -5.44 -0.62
C LEU A 93 39.83 -6.80 -0.71
N LEU A 94 40.02 -7.73 0.22
CA LEU A 94 39.31 -9.03 0.20
C LEU A 94 37.78 -8.88 0.22
N CYS A 95 37.27 -7.81 0.85
CA CYS A 95 35.85 -7.52 0.88
C CYS A 95 35.27 -7.16 -0.51
N THR A 96 36.07 -6.58 -1.43
CA THR A 96 35.62 -6.27 -2.80
C THR A 96 35.49 -7.55 -3.63
N VAL A 97 36.43 -8.48 -3.47
CA VAL A 97 36.40 -9.81 -4.10
C VAL A 97 35.26 -10.67 -3.54
N GLY A 98 34.99 -10.56 -2.23
CA GLY A 98 33.90 -11.29 -1.57
C GLY A 98 32.49 -10.80 -1.94
N CYS A 99 32.36 -9.64 -2.60
CA CYS A 99 31.06 -9.07 -2.93
C CYS A 99 30.58 -9.49 -4.32
N VAL A 100 29.62 -10.41 -4.37
CA VAL A 100 29.01 -10.88 -5.63
C VAL A 100 28.19 -9.81 -6.38
N TYR A 101 27.95 -8.66 -5.76
CA TYR A 101 27.16 -7.56 -6.32
C TYR A 101 28.02 -6.36 -6.75
N ALA A 102 29.35 -6.46 -6.62
CA ALA A 102 30.27 -5.32 -6.79
C ALA A 102 29.87 -4.08 -5.96
N GLY A 103 29.19 -4.30 -4.83
CA GLY A 103 28.59 -3.24 -4.01
C GLY A 103 29.53 -2.56 -3.02
N ILE A 104 30.71 -3.13 -2.82
CA ILE A 104 31.83 -2.54 -2.11
C ILE A 104 33.04 -2.56 -3.04
N SER A 105 33.58 -1.38 -3.34
CA SER A 105 34.66 -1.18 -4.30
C SER A 105 35.76 -0.33 -3.69
N HIS A 106 36.98 -0.44 -4.21
CA HIS A 106 38.08 0.43 -3.81
C HIS A 106 37.91 1.80 -4.48
N ASN A 107 37.87 2.87 -3.68
CA ASN A 107 37.90 4.23 -4.19
C ASN A 107 39.35 4.74 -4.13
N ALA A 108 39.98 4.88 -5.29
CA ALA A 108 41.37 5.32 -5.38
C ALA A 108 41.59 6.76 -4.89
N ALA A 109 40.60 7.64 -5.03
CA ALA A 109 40.69 9.03 -4.57
C ALA A 109 40.63 9.13 -3.03
N LEU A 110 39.85 8.26 -2.39
CA LEU A 110 39.77 8.16 -0.92
C LEU A 110 40.88 7.29 -0.32
N GLY A 111 41.50 6.41 -1.13
CA GLY A 111 42.54 5.48 -0.69
C GLY A 111 42.02 4.32 0.16
N HIS A 112 40.71 4.06 0.13
CA HIS A 112 40.06 2.98 0.87
C HIS A 112 38.79 2.50 0.17
N VAL A 113 38.19 1.43 0.69
CA VAL A 113 36.92 0.91 0.15
C VAL A 113 35.75 1.84 0.43
N ALA A 114 34.79 1.89 -0.49
CA ALA A 114 33.56 2.65 -0.39
C ALA A 114 32.37 1.75 -0.74
N LYS A 115 31.24 1.98 -0.05
CA LYS A 115 30.00 1.24 -0.26
C LYS A 115 28.80 2.04 0.24
N CYS A 116 27.61 1.70 -0.26
CA CYS A 116 26.38 2.30 0.21
C CYS A 116 26.22 2.12 1.74
N ASP A 117 25.73 3.17 2.38
CA ASP A 117 25.38 3.27 3.80
C ASP A 117 23.92 3.69 3.99
N LEU A 118 23.12 3.65 2.90
CA LEU A 118 21.72 4.06 2.84
C LEU A 118 21.44 5.53 3.23
N CYS A 119 22.46 6.39 3.32
CA CYS A 119 22.31 7.80 3.70
C CYS A 119 21.41 8.01 4.92
N ASP A 120 21.63 7.24 5.99
CA ASP A 120 20.87 7.32 7.24
C ASP A 120 19.35 7.15 7.05
N GLY A 121 18.96 6.34 6.05
CA GLY A 121 17.56 6.06 5.73
C GLY A 121 16.90 7.06 4.77
N ASP A 122 17.64 8.02 4.21
CA ASP A 122 17.15 8.95 3.20
C ASP A 122 18.08 8.98 1.95
N PRO A 123 18.04 7.94 1.09
CA PRO A 123 18.97 7.79 -0.02
C PRO A 123 18.85 8.89 -1.08
N ALA A 124 19.89 9.71 -1.22
CA ALA A 124 19.97 10.78 -2.22
C ALA A 124 19.81 10.27 -3.67
N CYS A 125 20.31 9.06 -3.97
CA CYS A 125 20.21 8.46 -5.29
C CYS A 125 18.77 8.09 -5.69
N VAL A 126 17.93 7.71 -4.71
CA VAL A 126 16.50 7.41 -4.93
C VAL A 126 15.77 8.70 -5.27
N LYS A 127 15.98 9.77 -4.47
CA LYS A 127 15.38 11.10 -4.72
C LYS A 127 15.77 11.71 -6.05
N ALA A 128 17.00 11.46 -6.51
CA ALA A 128 17.51 12.01 -7.75
C ALA A 128 17.08 11.24 -9.01
N CYS A 129 16.44 10.06 -8.89
CA CYS A 129 16.12 9.24 -10.05
C CYS A 129 14.87 9.77 -10.80
N PRO A 130 15.00 10.32 -12.03
CA PRO A 130 13.87 10.95 -12.72
C PRO A 130 12.88 9.94 -13.34
N HIS A 131 13.25 8.65 -13.35
CA HIS A 131 12.50 7.56 -13.96
C HIS A 131 11.92 6.57 -12.95
N GLY A 132 12.20 6.72 -11.65
CA GLY A 132 11.76 5.73 -10.64
C GLY A 132 12.39 4.36 -10.82
N ALA A 133 13.63 4.31 -11.31
CA ALA A 133 14.41 3.08 -11.42
C ALA A 133 15.01 2.63 -10.07
N LEU A 134 15.11 3.53 -9.09
CA LEU A 134 15.55 3.23 -7.73
C LEU A 134 14.40 3.51 -6.76
N GLU A 135 14.15 2.56 -5.86
CA GLU A 135 13.11 2.65 -4.84
C GLU A 135 13.71 2.32 -3.47
N PHE A 136 13.45 3.14 -2.46
CA PHE A 136 13.82 2.81 -1.08
C PHE A 136 12.71 1.97 -0.44
N ASN A 137 12.91 0.66 -0.40
CA ASN A 137 11.96 -0.29 0.16
C ASN A 137 12.08 -0.32 1.68
N ARG A 138 11.00 0.11 2.36
CA ARG A 138 10.89 0.17 3.83
C ARG A 138 10.00 -0.92 4.41
N THR A 139 9.48 -1.82 3.58
CA THR A 139 8.51 -2.85 3.98
C THR A 139 9.05 -3.83 5.03
N ALA A 140 10.38 -3.89 5.18
CA ALA A 140 11.01 -4.58 6.30
C ALA A 140 10.56 -4.05 7.67
N GLU A 141 10.28 -2.75 7.79
CA GLU A 141 9.79 -2.11 9.01
C GLU A 141 8.45 -2.75 9.44
N ILE A 142 7.53 -3.01 8.51
CA ILE A 142 6.27 -3.72 8.79
C ILE A 142 6.55 -5.13 9.32
N TYR A 143 7.44 -5.87 8.65
CA TYR A 143 7.76 -7.23 9.06
C TYR A 143 8.38 -7.26 10.45
N ASN A 144 9.27 -6.33 10.76
CA ASN A 144 9.90 -6.27 12.07
C ASN A 144 8.93 -5.81 13.15
N GLN A 145 8.11 -4.81 12.86
CA GLN A 145 7.20 -4.21 13.82
C GLN A 145 6.00 -5.10 14.11
N TYR A 146 5.42 -5.70 13.07
CA TYR A 146 4.18 -6.47 13.19
C TYR A 146 4.35 -7.94 12.90
N GLY A 147 5.43 -8.40 12.26
CA GLY A 147 5.58 -9.81 11.87
C GLY A 147 5.65 -10.79 13.05
N ALA A 148 6.03 -10.32 14.24
CA ALA A 148 6.00 -11.10 15.48
C ALA A 148 4.62 -11.13 16.15
N GLU A 149 3.73 -10.19 15.80
CA GLU A 149 2.37 -10.11 16.36
C GLU A 149 1.54 -11.32 15.93
N GLU A 150 0.64 -11.75 16.81
CA GLU A 150 -0.19 -12.92 16.56
C GLU A 150 -1.09 -12.72 15.34
N ASP A 151 -1.19 -13.75 14.50
CA ASP A 151 -2.26 -13.81 13.51
C ASP A 151 -3.59 -14.15 14.20
N LEU A 152 -4.44 -13.13 14.33
CA LEU A 152 -5.76 -13.21 14.96
C LEU A 152 -6.82 -13.88 14.06
N PHE A 153 -6.41 -14.42 12.91
CA PHE A 153 -7.24 -15.15 11.98
C PHE A 153 -6.74 -16.57 11.75
N VAL A 154 -7.64 -17.54 11.81
CA VAL A 154 -7.24 -18.95 11.68
C VAL A 154 -6.82 -19.26 10.23
N ALA A 155 -5.93 -20.24 10.07
CA ALA A 155 -5.65 -20.81 8.76
C ALA A 155 -6.79 -21.72 8.31
N GLY A 156 -6.94 -21.93 6.99
CA GLY A 156 -7.93 -22.85 6.43
C GLY A 156 -9.33 -22.27 6.23
N LEU A 157 -9.44 -20.96 6.01
CA LEU A 157 -10.68 -20.29 5.63
C LEU A 157 -11.06 -20.58 4.17
N SER A 158 -12.35 -20.45 3.84
CA SER A 158 -12.87 -20.72 2.50
C SER A 158 -12.75 -19.53 1.53
N ALA A 159 -11.73 -18.68 1.72
CA ALA A 159 -11.45 -17.59 0.81
C ALA A 159 -10.92 -18.12 -0.53
N CYS A 160 -11.15 -17.38 -1.62
CA CYS A 160 -10.57 -17.73 -2.91
C CYS A 160 -9.03 -17.63 -2.88
N GLN A 161 -8.35 -18.41 -3.71
CA GLN A 161 -6.91 -18.22 -3.92
C GLN A 161 -6.64 -16.80 -4.41
N GLY A 162 -5.67 -16.13 -3.78
CA GLY A 162 -5.36 -14.72 -4.05
C GLY A 162 -6.44 -13.74 -3.55
N CYS A 163 -7.25 -14.10 -2.55
CA CYS A 163 -8.24 -13.20 -1.97
C CYS A 163 -7.56 -12.02 -1.25
N ASN A 164 -7.70 -10.83 -1.82
CA ASN A 164 -7.12 -9.62 -1.24
C ASN A 164 -7.80 -9.22 0.09
N SER A 165 -9.07 -9.59 0.29
CA SER A 165 -9.79 -9.33 1.54
C SER A 165 -9.21 -10.13 2.71
N GLU A 166 -8.77 -11.38 2.50
CA GLU A 166 -8.13 -12.16 3.56
C GLU A 166 -6.80 -11.53 3.97
N LEU A 167 -5.98 -11.13 3.00
CA LEU A 167 -4.71 -10.43 3.25
C LEU A 167 -4.96 -9.16 4.08
N MET A 168 -5.95 -8.35 3.69
CA MET A 168 -6.35 -7.15 4.42
C MET A 168 -6.66 -7.45 5.88
N ILE A 169 -7.54 -8.42 6.13
CA ILE A 169 -8.01 -8.72 7.49
C ILE A 169 -6.87 -9.17 8.39
N ARG A 170 -6.00 -10.06 7.88
CA ARG A 170 -4.83 -10.55 8.62
C ARG A 170 -3.92 -9.38 9.02
N HIS A 171 -3.60 -8.48 8.10
CA HIS A 171 -2.75 -7.32 8.40
C HIS A 171 -3.45 -6.28 9.28
N SER A 172 -4.75 -6.02 9.09
CA SER A 172 -5.52 -5.14 9.97
C SER A 172 -5.49 -5.64 11.40
N LEU A 173 -5.94 -6.88 11.65
CA LEU A 173 -6.11 -7.39 13.00
C LEU A 173 -4.78 -7.59 13.71
N ARG A 174 -3.74 -8.02 12.97
CA ARG A 174 -2.38 -8.08 13.50
C ARG A 174 -1.91 -6.73 14.04
N ARG A 175 -2.27 -5.64 13.37
CA ARG A 175 -1.97 -4.29 13.87
C ARG A 175 -2.89 -3.87 15.02
N ILE A 176 -4.20 -4.09 14.87
CA ILE A 176 -5.21 -3.61 15.82
C ILE A 176 -5.03 -4.28 17.18
N GLY A 177 -4.63 -5.55 17.20
CA GLY A 177 -4.48 -6.33 18.43
C GLY A 177 -5.79 -6.98 18.87
N ASP A 178 -5.73 -7.62 20.03
CA ASP A 178 -6.80 -8.44 20.60
C ASP A 178 -7.90 -7.65 21.33
N ASN A 179 -7.62 -6.40 21.71
CA ASN A 179 -8.57 -5.51 22.37
C ASN A 179 -9.57 -4.84 21.39
N VAL A 180 -10.27 -5.69 20.63
CA VAL A 180 -11.14 -5.30 19.52
C VAL A 180 -12.46 -6.07 19.52
N VAL A 181 -13.52 -5.43 19.03
CA VAL A 181 -14.76 -6.11 18.62
C VAL A 181 -14.99 -5.83 17.13
N VAL A 182 -15.20 -6.91 16.38
CA VAL A 182 -15.31 -6.88 14.92
C VAL A 182 -16.74 -7.17 14.46
N ALA A 183 -17.33 -6.27 13.68
CA ALA A 183 -18.58 -6.51 12.98
C ALA A 183 -18.28 -6.86 11.51
N ALA A 184 -18.68 -8.05 11.07
CA ALA A 184 -18.52 -8.54 9.71
C ALA A 184 -19.89 -8.81 9.07
N PRO A 185 -20.52 -7.82 8.40
CA PRO A 185 -21.84 -7.99 7.78
C PRO A 185 -21.84 -9.04 6.65
N PRO A 186 -23.00 -9.67 6.37
CA PRO A 186 -23.18 -10.65 5.31
C PRO A 186 -22.51 -10.26 3.99
N GLY A 187 -21.63 -11.12 3.48
CA GLY A 187 -20.74 -10.84 2.35
C GLY A 187 -19.60 -11.87 2.26
N CYS A 188 -18.56 -11.59 1.47
CA CYS A 188 -17.44 -12.54 1.32
C CYS A 188 -16.66 -12.73 2.63
N ILE A 189 -16.54 -11.67 3.43
CA ILE A 189 -15.80 -11.72 4.70
C ILE A 189 -16.44 -12.72 5.65
N PRO A 190 -17.73 -12.70 5.98
CA PRO A 190 -18.32 -13.80 6.73
C PRO A 190 -18.41 -15.10 5.93
N GLY A 191 -18.61 -15.03 4.61
CA GLY A 191 -18.72 -16.19 3.72
C GLY A 191 -17.46 -17.06 3.64
N MET A 192 -16.27 -16.50 3.92
CA MET A 192 -15.04 -17.29 4.05
C MET A 192 -14.90 -18.01 5.41
N GLY A 193 -15.90 -17.90 6.30
CA GLY A 193 -15.94 -18.58 7.60
C GLY A 193 -15.39 -17.77 8.78
N THR A 194 -15.29 -16.45 8.65
CA THR A 194 -14.55 -15.59 9.61
C THR A 194 -15.23 -15.45 10.95
N VAL A 195 -16.56 -15.38 10.94
CA VAL A 195 -17.37 -15.35 12.18
C VAL A 195 -17.55 -16.74 12.77
N GLY A 196 -17.48 -17.77 11.91
CA GLY A 196 -17.47 -19.16 12.32
C GLY A 196 -18.28 -20.09 11.43
N TYR A 197 -18.00 -21.38 11.57
CA TYR A 197 -18.69 -22.47 10.89
C TYR A 197 -18.75 -23.69 11.83
N ASN A 198 -19.92 -24.35 11.91
CA ASN A 198 -20.15 -25.55 12.75
C ASN A 198 -19.64 -25.43 14.20
N GLY A 199 -19.95 -24.32 14.88
CA GLY A 199 -19.59 -24.11 16.28
C GLY A 199 -18.11 -23.76 16.53
N ARG A 200 -17.32 -23.54 15.47
CA ARG A 200 -15.95 -23.01 15.54
C ARG A 200 -15.92 -21.57 15.03
N THR A 201 -14.96 -20.77 15.50
CA THR A 201 -14.74 -19.39 15.05
C THR A 201 -13.60 -19.32 14.03
N GLY A 202 -13.69 -18.38 13.08
CA GLY A 202 -12.62 -18.06 12.13
C GLY A 202 -11.64 -16.99 12.63
N ALA A 203 -11.95 -16.33 13.75
CA ALA A 203 -11.13 -15.30 14.37
C ALA A 203 -10.85 -15.62 15.84
N LYS A 204 -9.69 -15.16 16.34
CA LYS A 204 -9.29 -15.25 17.75
C LYS A 204 -9.78 -14.07 18.59
N VAL A 205 -10.52 -13.14 18.00
CA VAL A 205 -11.12 -11.97 18.63
C VAL A 205 -12.66 -12.04 18.56
N PRO A 206 -13.39 -11.32 19.44
CA PRO A 206 -14.83 -11.18 19.33
C PRO A 206 -15.24 -10.65 17.96
N ILE A 207 -15.87 -11.50 17.16
CA ILE A 207 -16.39 -11.18 15.83
C ILE A 207 -17.85 -11.63 15.73
N PHE A 208 -18.70 -10.84 15.09
CA PHE A 208 -20.12 -11.17 14.94
C PHE A 208 -20.70 -10.74 13.60
N HIS A 209 -21.84 -11.35 13.24
CA HIS A 209 -22.67 -10.95 12.10
C HIS A 209 -23.70 -9.90 12.52
N PRO A 210 -23.54 -8.63 12.14
CA PRO A 210 -24.68 -7.72 12.07
C PRO A 210 -25.60 -8.09 10.89
N LEU A 211 -26.71 -7.39 10.73
CA LEU A 211 -27.39 -7.36 9.44
C LEU A 211 -26.58 -6.47 8.49
N LEU A 212 -26.66 -6.75 7.19
CA LEU A 212 -25.97 -5.95 6.19
C LEU A 212 -26.35 -4.45 6.24
N THR A 213 -27.54 -4.14 6.77
CA THR A 213 -28.12 -2.80 6.85
C THR A 213 -27.78 -2.02 8.12
N ASN A 214 -27.19 -2.64 9.15
CA ASN A 214 -27.07 -2.04 10.49
C ASN A 214 -25.70 -2.21 11.16
N THR A 215 -24.65 -2.53 10.40
CA THR A 215 -23.27 -2.72 10.89
C THR A 215 -22.80 -1.58 11.80
N ALA A 216 -22.91 -0.33 11.33
CA ALA A 216 -22.39 0.81 12.06
C ALA A 216 -23.23 1.13 13.31
N SER A 217 -24.55 0.94 13.26
CA SER A 217 -25.42 1.19 14.41
C SER A 217 -25.24 0.14 15.52
N MET A 218 -24.97 -1.12 15.16
CA MET A 218 -24.62 -2.15 16.15
C MET A 218 -23.29 -1.83 16.85
N LEU A 219 -22.25 -1.47 16.08
CA LEU A 219 -20.96 -1.06 16.66
C LEU A 219 -21.08 0.18 17.54
N ALA A 220 -21.89 1.17 17.15
CA ALA A 220 -22.14 2.36 17.96
C ALA A 220 -22.74 2.00 19.33
N GLY A 221 -23.75 1.11 19.35
CA GLY A 221 -24.34 0.61 20.59
C GLY A 221 -23.32 -0.10 21.49
N ILE A 222 -22.48 -0.96 20.89
CA ILE A 222 -21.42 -1.69 21.61
C ILE A 222 -20.38 -0.71 22.18
N LYS A 223 -19.88 0.26 21.39
CA LYS A 223 -18.91 1.26 21.88
C LYS A 223 -19.45 2.06 23.05
N ARG A 224 -20.70 2.55 22.94
CA ARG A 224 -21.37 3.29 24.02
C ARG A 224 -21.47 2.47 25.30
N GLN A 225 -21.75 1.17 25.19
CA GLN A 225 -21.79 0.28 26.34
C GLN A 225 -20.40 0.09 26.97
N TYR A 226 -19.35 -0.13 26.17
CA TYR A 226 -17.98 -0.23 26.68
C TYR A 226 -17.50 1.07 27.36
N ASN A 227 -17.81 2.22 26.76
CA ASN A 227 -17.54 3.52 27.37
C ASN A 227 -18.29 3.69 28.71
N ARG A 228 -19.55 3.25 28.79
CA ARG A 228 -20.36 3.31 30.02
C ARG A 228 -19.76 2.49 31.17
N VAL A 229 -19.10 1.37 30.86
CA VAL A 229 -18.44 0.52 31.87
C VAL A 229 -16.95 0.84 32.03
N GLY A 230 -16.44 1.91 31.42
CA GLY A 230 -15.07 2.38 31.57
C GLY A 230 -14.01 1.46 30.94
N ARG A 231 -14.36 0.70 29.90
CA ARG A 231 -13.43 -0.17 29.16
C ARG A 231 -13.18 0.41 27.78
N ASP A 232 -11.93 0.74 27.47
CA ASP A 232 -11.56 1.11 26.10
C ASP A 232 -11.38 -0.15 25.26
N VAL A 233 -12.21 -0.29 24.22
CA VAL A 233 -12.19 -1.39 23.26
C VAL A 233 -12.39 -0.79 21.87
N THR A 234 -11.59 -1.25 20.91
CA THR A 234 -11.64 -0.76 19.52
C THR A 234 -12.81 -1.40 18.79
N MET A 235 -13.67 -0.58 18.18
CA MET A 235 -14.79 -1.07 17.35
C MET A 235 -14.39 -1.04 15.88
N VAL A 236 -14.49 -2.18 15.20
CA VAL A 236 -14.09 -2.31 13.79
C VAL A 236 -15.21 -2.90 12.97
N ALA A 237 -15.56 -2.26 11.86
CA ALA A 237 -16.36 -2.87 10.81
C ALA A 237 -15.44 -3.38 9.70
N LEU A 238 -15.68 -4.60 9.24
CA LEU A 238 -15.08 -5.18 8.04
C LEU A 238 -16.20 -5.44 7.03
N ALA A 239 -16.52 -4.44 6.21
CA ALA A 239 -17.66 -4.48 5.30
C ALA A 239 -17.22 -4.51 3.83
N GLY A 240 -17.97 -5.22 2.98
CA GLY A 240 -17.84 -5.06 1.52
C GLY A 240 -18.48 -3.76 1.04
N ASP A 241 -18.18 -3.34 -0.19
CA ASP A 241 -18.71 -2.10 -0.77
C ASP A 241 -20.24 -2.07 -0.83
N GLY A 242 -20.93 -3.18 -1.10
CA GLY A 242 -22.40 -3.21 -1.05
C GLY A 242 -22.98 -2.93 0.36
N GLY A 243 -22.30 -3.39 1.41
CA GLY A 243 -22.66 -3.12 2.80
C GLY A 243 -22.30 -1.71 3.29
N ALA A 244 -21.52 -0.96 2.52
CA ALA A 244 -21.09 0.38 2.86
C ALA A 244 -21.73 1.45 1.96
N GLY A 245 -21.64 1.27 0.65
CA GLY A 245 -22.12 2.20 -0.37
C GLY A 245 -23.58 2.06 -0.73
N ASP A 246 -24.23 0.93 -0.46
CA ASP A 246 -25.64 0.69 -0.85
C ASP A 246 -26.54 0.49 0.38
N VAL A 247 -26.88 -0.76 0.71
CA VAL A 247 -27.95 -1.07 1.66
C VAL A 247 -27.59 -0.74 3.12
N GLY A 248 -26.29 -0.75 3.46
CA GLY A 248 -25.80 -0.36 4.78
C GLY A 248 -25.45 1.11 4.91
N PHE A 249 -25.53 1.90 3.82
CA PHE A 249 -25.08 3.29 3.79
C PHE A 249 -25.83 4.18 4.80
N GLN A 250 -27.14 3.96 5.00
CA GLN A 250 -27.91 4.74 5.97
C GLN A 250 -27.34 4.62 7.39
N SER A 251 -26.95 3.41 7.82
CA SER A 251 -26.36 3.20 9.15
C SER A 251 -24.97 3.80 9.25
N LEU A 252 -24.16 3.65 8.19
CA LEU A 252 -22.81 4.21 8.08
C LEU A 252 -22.83 5.74 8.16
N SER A 253 -23.63 6.37 7.31
CA SER A 253 -23.82 7.82 7.25
C SER A 253 -24.26 8.39 8.60
N GLY A 254 -25.26 7.77 9.24
CA GLY A 254 -25.71 8.21 10.56
C GLY A 254 -24.65 8.04 11.65
N ALA A 255 -23.85 6.98 11.64
CA ALA A 255 -22.77 6.81 12.61
C ALA A 255 -21.62 7.81 12.41
N ALA A 256 -21.29 8.12 11.15
CA ALA A 256 -20.31 9.13 10.81
C ALA A 256 -20.76 10.55 11.22
N GLU A 257 -22.02 10.91 10.96
CA GLU A 257 -22.61 12.19 11.36
C GLU A 257 -22.56 12.41 12.88
N ARG A 258 -22.83 11.36 13.68
CA ARG A 258 -22.73 11.41 15.14
C ARG A 258 -21.29 11.36 15.67
N GLY A 259 -20.29 11.19 14.81
CA GLY A 259 -18.91 11.02 15.22
C GLY A 259 -18.67 9.79 16.10
N GLU A 260 -19.38 8.68 15.86
CA GLU A 260 -19.20 7.46 16.66
C GLU A 260 -17.76 6.97 16.57
N GLN A 261 -17.17 6.57 17.70
CA GLN A 261 -15.80 6.06 17.82
C GLN A 261 -15.65 4.65 17.21
N ILE A 262 -15.66 4.59 15.87
CA ILE A 262 -15.66 3.37 15.06
C ILE A 262 -14.59 3.50 13.98
N LEU A 263 -13.84 2.42 13.75
CA LEU A 263 -13.06 2.23 12.54
C LEU A 263 -13.89 1.43 11.52
N PHE A 264 -14.29 2.07 10.43
CA PHE A 264 -15.05 1.41 9.37
C PHE A 264 -14.17 1.13 8.17
N ILE A 265 -13.80 -0.15 7.99
CA ILE A 265 -12.98 -0.60 6.87
C ILE A 265 -13.87 -1.17 5.78
N VAL A 266 -13.81 -0.56 4.60
CA VAL A 266 -14.51 -1.01 3.39
C VAL A 266 -13.54 -1.77 2.49
N VAL A 267 -13.91 -3.01 2.17
CA VAL A 267 -13.33 -3.78 1.07
C VAL A 267 -14.12 -3.42 -0.19
N ASP A 268 -13.56 -2.55 -1.01
CA ASP A 268 -14.14 -2.22 -2.30
C ASP A 268 -13.63 -3.20 -3.35
N ASN A 269 -14.41 -4.27 -3.55
CA ASN A 269 -14.21 -5.19 -4.64
C ASN A 269 -15.20 -4.93 -5.78
N GLU A 270 -15.82 -3.75 -5.81
CA GLU A 270 -16.70 -3.26 -6.88
C GLU A 270 -17.88 -4.19 -7.20
N GLY A 271 -18.45 -4.88 -6.20
CA GLY A 271 -19.67 -5.67 -6.38
C GLY A 271 -20.05 -6.57 -5.20
N TYR A 272 -21.26 -7.13 -5.25
CA TYR A 272 -21.68 -8.16 -4.30
C TYR A 272 -21.08 -9.52 -4.69
N MET A 273 -19.82 -9.72 -4.32
CA MET A 273 -19.06 -10.89 -4.77
C MET A 273 -19.62 -12.23 -4.25
N ASN A 274 -20.06 -12.27 -2.98
CA ASN A 274 -20.53 -13.49 -2.34
C ASN A 274 -21.80 -14.07 -2.98
N THR A 275 -22.68 -13.20 -3.47
CA THR A 275 -23.97 -13.60 -4.02
C THR A 275 -23.89 -13.97 -5.50
N GLY A 276 -22.69 -13.99 -6.10
CA GLY A 276 -22.50 -14.26 -7.52
C GLY A 276 -22.20 -13.01 -8.33
N MET A 277 -21.36 -12.12 -7.80
CA MET A 277 -20.80 -10.95 -8.49
C MET A 277 -21.88 -10.03 -9.09
N GLN A 278 -22.83 -9.57 -8.29
CA GLN A 278 -23.80 -8.55 -8.71
C GLN A 278 -23.19 -7.14 -8.65
N SER A 279 -23.75 -6.23 -9.43
CA SER A 279 -23.39 -4.81 -9.38
C SER A 279 -23.73 -4.20 -8.02
N SER A 280 -22.86 -3.31 -7.55
CA SER A 280 -23.06 -2.41 -6.42
C SER A 280 -22.96 -0.94 -6.87
N GLY A 281 -23.15 -0.01 -5.94
CA GLY A 281 -22.86 1.41 -6.15
C GLY A 281 -21.38 1.69 -6.46
N CYS A 282 -20.45 0.84 -6.01
CA CYS A 282 -19.02 0.96 -6.28
C CYS A 282 -18.57 0.30 -7.59
N THR A 283 -19.40 -0.55 -8.21
CA THR A 283 -19.12 -1.09 -9.54
C THR A 283 -18.86 0.03 -10.55
N SER A 284 -17.74 0.01 -11.26
CA SER A 284 -17.38 1.01 -12.27
C SER A 284 -18.21 0.89 -13.56
N PHE A 285 -18.22 1.96 -14.36
CA PHE A 285 -18.84 1.96 -15.68
C PHE A 285 -18.31 0.82 -16.57
N GLY A 286 -19.19 0.23 -17.36
CA GLY A 286 -18.84 -0.82 -18.31
C GLY A 286 -18.43 -2.15 -17.66
N SER A 287 -18.42 -2.28 -16.33
CA SER A 287 -18.14 -3.57 -15.69
C SER A 287 -19.22 -4.60 -16.01
N TRP A 288 -18.80 -5.79 -16.45
CA TRP A 288 -19.64 -6.98 -16.44
C TRP A 288 -19.86 -7.46 -15.01
N THR A 289 -21.11 -7.71 -14.66
CA THR A 289 -21.55 -8.37 -13.42
C THR A 289 -22.72 -9.30 -13.76
N SER A 290 -23.16 -10.16 -12.83
CA SER A 290 -24.34 -11.01 -13.09
C SER A 290 -25.64 -10.22 -13.28
N THR A 291 -25.72 -8.99 -12.77
CA THR A 291 -26.86 -8.07 -12.95
C THR A 291 -26.61 -6.97 -14.00
N THR A 292 -25.40 -6.88 -14.55
CA THR A 292 -25.06 -6.01 -15.68
C THR A 292 -24.38 -6.86 -16.78
N PRO A 293 -25.11 -7.80 -17.39
CA PRO A 293 -24.54 -8.72 -18.37
C PRO A 293 -24.14 -7.99 -19.66
N VAL A 294 -23.38 -8.70 -20.49
CA VAL A 294 -22.93 -8.22 -21.80
C VAL A 294 -23.53 -9.13 -22.87
N GLY A 295 -24.19 -8.55 -23.84
CA GLY A 295 -24.87 -9.23 -24.95
C GLY A 295 -25.30 -8.25 -26.04
N SER A 296 -26.24 -8.65 -26.89
CA SER A 296 -26.74 -7.79 -27.98
C SER A 296 -27.40 -6.50 -27.49
N SER A 297 -28.00 -6.52 -26.30
CA SER A 297 -28.81 -5.42 -25.77
C SER A 297 -28.28 -4.81 -24.47
N ALA A 298 -27.16 -5.32 -23.93
CA ALA A 298 -26.56 -4.85 -22.69
C ALA A 298 -25.03 -4.83 -22.82
N LYS A 299 -24.39 -3.80 -22.27
CA LYS A 299 -22.96 -3.50 -22.45
C LYS A 299 -22.27 -3.21 -21.09
N GLY A 300 -22.58 -4.02 -20.08
CA GLY A 300 -22.09 -3.80 -18.72
C GLY A 300 -22.86 -2.69 -17.98
N LYS A 301 -22.29 -2.21 -16.87
CA LYS A 301 -22.92 -1.18 -16.03
C LYS A 301 -23.01 0.17 -16.77
N PRO A 302 -24.19 0.80 -16.86
CA PRO A 302 -24.36 2.04 -17.63
C PRO A 302 -23.94 3.31 -16.88
N THR A 303 -23.70 3.23 -15.57
CA THR A 303 -23.40 4.37 -14.70
C THR A 303 -22.01 4.29 -14.09
N ASP A 304 -21.43 5.44 -13.75
CA ASP A 304 -20.16 5.52 -13.05
C ASP A 304 -20.28 5.04 -11.59
N SER A 305 -19.15 4.68 -10.98
CA SER A 305 -19.15 4.30 -9.56
C SER A 305 -19.36 5.51 -8.64
N LYS A 306 -20.00 5.25 -7.50
CA LYS A 306 -20.11 6.19 -6.40
C LYS A 306 -18.73 6.43 -5.81
N ASN A 307 -18.34 7.70 -5.62
CA ASN A 307 -17.12 8.03 -4.90
C ASN A 307 -17.37 8.00 -3.39
N LEU A 308 -17.51 6.79 -2.83
CA LEU A 308 -17.81 6.58 -1.42
C LEU A 308 -16.82 7.23 -0.44
N PRO A 309 -15.48 7.14 -0.62
CA PRO A 309 -14.56 7.81 0.30
C PRO A 309 -14.71 9.33 0.28
N LEU A 310 -15.01 9.96 -0.87
CA LEU A 310 -15.31 11.39 -0.92
C LEU A 310 -16.59 11.74 -0.16
N ILE A 311 -17.63 10.90 -0.24
CA ILE A 311 -18.87 11.09 0.53
C ILE A 311 -18.57 11.01 2.04
N MET A 312 -17.72 10.08 2.48
CA MET A 312 -17.35 9.95 3.89
C MET A 312 -16.48 11.13 4.36
N MET A 313 -15.61 11.67 3.51
CA MET A 313 -14.91 12.93 3.78
C MET A 313 -15.90 14.07 4.02
N MET A 314 -16.98 14.14 3.23
CA MET A 314 -18.03 15.16 3.38
C MET A 314 -18.91 14.99 4.63
N HIS A 315 -18.82 13.86 5.34
CA HIS A 315 -19.40 13.72 6.69
C HIS A 315 -18.50 14.34 7.77
N ASN A 316 -17.35 14.94 7.39
CA ASN A 316 -16.35 15.49 8.30
C ASN A 316 -15.89 14.45 9.34
N CYS A 317 -15.72 13.20 8.90
CA CYS A 317 -15.17 12.13 9.74
C CYS A 317 -13.80 12.56 10.31
N ALA A 318 -13.46 12.05 11.49
CA ALA A 318 -12.19 12.34 12.14
C ALA A 318 -10.98 11.90 11.29
N TYR A 319 -11.14 10.85 10.50
CA TYR A 319 -10.16 10.43 9.52
C TYR A 319 -10.80 9.66 8.35
N VAL A 320 -10.35 9.93 7.13
CA VAL A 320 -10.78 9.24 5.91
C VAL A 320 -9.56 8.94 5.06
N ALA A 321 -9.36 7.70 4.63
CA ALA A 321 -8.29 7.40 3.68
C ALA A 321 -8.68 6.32 2.67
N THR A 322 -8.05 6.37 1.50
CA THR A 322 -8.04 5.29 0.51
C THR A 322 -6.73 4.51 0.59
N ALA A 323 -6.76 3.20 0.41
CA ALA A 323 -5.58 2.35 0.52
C ALA A 323 -5.57 1.22 -0.52
N SER A 324 -4.39 0.66 -0.76
CA SER A 324 -4.15 -0.50 -1.61
C SER A 324 -3.10 -1.38 -0.97
N LEU A 325 -3.34 -2.70 -0.94
CA LEU A 325 -2.39 -3.66 -0.33
C LEU A 325 -1.13 -3.90 -1.18
N ALA A 326 -1.02 -3.24 -2.34
CA ALA A 326 0.27 -3.14 -3.05
C ALA A 326 1.25 -2.17 -2.38
N PHE A 327 0.75 -1.27 -1.51
CA PHE A 327 1.51 -0.23 -0.81
C PHE A 327 1.30 -0.39 0.69
N MET A 328 1.87 -1.46 1.25
CA MET A 328 1.62 -1.85 2.64
C MET A 328 2.10 -0.80 3.65
N ASP A 329 3.21 -0.11 3.38
CA ASP A 329 3.74 0.95 4.26
C ASP A 329 2.71 2.09 4.44
N ASP A 330 2.20 2.59 3.32
CA ASP A 330 1.10 3.56 3.29
C ASP A 330 -0.17 3.05 3.99
N TYR A 331 -0.54 1.79 3.77
CA TYR A 331 -1.70 1.18 4.41
C TYR A 331 -1.56 1.11 5.95
N TYR A 332 -0.39 0.70 6.46
CA TYR A 332 -0.13 0.63 7.90
C TYR A 332 -0.10 2.01 8.54
N ASP A 333 0.50 3.01 7.89
CA ASP A 333 0.47 4.41 8.35
C ASP A 333 -0.95 4.96 8.44
N LYS A 334 -1.78 4.69 7.44
CA LYS A 334 -3.20 5.07 7.44
C LYS A 334 -3.99 4.34 8.52
N LEU A 335 -3.70 3.05 8.73
CA LEU A 335 -4.34 2.27 9.79
C LEU A 335 -3.97 2.81 11.19
N ASN A 336 -2.72 3.21 11.41
CA ASN A 336 -2.27 3.87 12.63
C ASN A 336 -3.05 5.16 12.92
N LYS A 337 -3.15 6.03 11.91
CA LYS A 337 -3.90 7.30 12.03
C LYS A 337 -5.39 7.07 12.23
N ALA A 338 -5.97 6.11 11.51
CA ALA A 338 -7.37 5.75 11.66
C ALA A 338 -7.67 5.24 13.07
N LEU A 339 -6.80 4.39 13.63
CA LEU A 339 -6.90 3.92 15.02
C LEU A 339 -6.81 5.06 16.02
N ALA A 340 -5.86 5.98 15.86
CA ALA A 340 -5.76 7.17 16.69
C ALA A 340 -7.04 8.02 16.61
N ALA A 341 -7.58 8.23 15.39
CA ALA A 341 -8.80 9.00 15.18
C ALA A 341 -10.04 8.38 15.84
N THR A 342 -10.10 7.05 15.99
CA THR A 342 -11.20 6.39 16.71
C THR A 342 -11.31 6.78 18.17
N GLN A 343 -10.26 7.37 18.76
CA GLN A 343 -10.29 7.84 20.14
C GLN A 343 -11.18 9.08 20.31
N HIS A 344 -11.47 9.81 19.24
CA HIS A 344 -12.26 11.04 19.31
C HIS A 344 -13.34 11.17 18.22
N GLY A 345 -13.44 10.23 17.27
CA GLY A 345 -14.51 10.27 16.28
C GLY A 345 -14.54 9.09 15.32
N PHE A 346 -15.29 9.25 14.24
CA PHE A 346 -15.46 8.21 13.22
C PHE A 346 -14.25 8.18 12.27
N ALA A 347 -13.66 7.01 12.07
CA ALA A 347 -12.56 6.78 11.13
C ALA A 347 -13.01 5.84 10.02
N TYR A 348 -12.66 6.16 8.77
CA TYR A 348 -13.07 5.41 7.59
C TYR A 348 -11.86 5.07 6.71
N LEU A 349 -11.71 3.78 6.38
CA LEU A 349 -10.68 3.29 5.46
C LEU A 349 -11.33 2.59 4.28
N HIS A 350 -10.99 3.02 3.08
CA HIS A 350 -11.50 2.45 1.84
C HIS A 350 -10.40 1.72 1.08
N ILE A 351 -10.49 0.40 1.04
CA ILE A 351 -9.43 -0.46 0.50
C ILE A 351 -9.88 -0.95 -0.87
N TYR A 352 -9.20 -0.49 -1.91
CA TYR A 352 -9.40 -1.02 -3.25
C TYR A 352 -8.90 -2.46 -3.30
N SER A 353 -9.82 -3.40 -3.49
CA SER A 353 -9.59 -4.82 -3.25
C SER A 353 -9.98 -5.67 -4.46
N PRO A 354 -9.07 -5.87 -5.43
CA PRO A 354 -9.33 -6.73 -6.57
C PRO A 354 -9.81 -8.12 -6.17
N CYS A 355 -10.94 -8.54 -6.73
CA CYS A 355 -11.48 -9.88 -6.55
C CYS A 355 -11.04 -10.76 -7.73
N PRO A 356 -10.14 -11.75 -7.53
CA PRO A 356 -9.65 -12.57 -8.65
C PRO A 356 -10.80 -13.31 -9.34
N THR A 357 -11.71 -13.91 -8.58
CA THR A 357 -12.88 -14.60 -9.12
C THR A 357 -13.83 -13.65 -9.82
N GLY A 358 -14.20 -12.54 -9.16
CA GLY A 358 -15.24 -11.63 -9.66
C GLY A 358 -14.80 -10.77 -10.84
N TRP A 359 -13.57 -10.28 -10.81
CA TRP A 359 -12.99 -9.48 -11.89
C TRP A 359 -12.34 -10.36 -12.96
N ARG A 360 -12.26 -11.67 -12.73
CA ARG A 360 -11.64 -12.69 -13.59
C ARG A 360 -10.16 -12.38 -13.85
N ILE A 361 -9.42 -12.17 -12.78
CA ILE A 361 -7.98 -11.95 -12.76
C ILE A 361 -7.31 -13.27 -12.34
N PRO A 362 -6.22 -13.70 -12.99
CA PRO A 362 -5.38 -14.79 -12.47
C PRO A 362 -4.94 -14.49 -11.03
N ALA A 363 -5.04 -15.46 -10.12
CA ALA A 363 -4.85 -15.24 -8.69
C ALA A 363 -3.46 -14.68 -8.33
N GLU A 364 -2.43 -15.08 -9.08
CA GLU A 364 -1.05 -14.61 -8.95
C GLU A 364 -0.87 -13.13 -9.34
N LYS A 365 -1.84 -12.55 -10.07
CA LYS A 365 -1.82 -11.15 -10.51
C LYS A 365 -2.65 -10.22 -9.62
N THR A 366 -3.23 -10.69 -8.52
CA THR A 366 -4.05 -9.84 -7.64
C THR A 366 -3.29 -8.61 -7.13
N ILE A 367 -2.05 -8.77 -6.66
CA ILE A 367 -1.24 -7.64 -6.18
C ILE A 367 -0.75 -6.75 -7.34
N GLU A 368 -0.48 -7.32 -8.52
CA GLU A 368 -0.20 -6.56 -9.73
C GLU A 368 -1.40 -5.65 -10.09
N ALA A 369 -2.62 -6.17 -10.01
CA ALA A 369 -3.83 -5.40 -10.24
C ALA A 369 -4.00 -4.28 -9.19
N CYS A 370 -3.70 -4.56 -7.92
CA CYS A 370 -3.69 -3.53 -6.86
C CYS A 370 -2.73 -2.39 -7.20
N ARG A 371 -1.52 -2.72 -7.66
CA ARG A 371 -0.47 -1.76 -8.00
C ARG A 371 -0.84 -0.92 -9.22
N LYS A 372 -1.24 -1.58 -10.32
CA LYS A 372 -1.65 -0.89 -11.56
C LYS A 372 -2.90 -0.04 -11.37
N GLY A 373 -3.80 -0.41 -10.46
CA GLY A 373 -4.93 0.44 -10.08
C GLY A 373 -4.48 1.81 -9.57
N VAL A 374 -3.41 1.85 -8.77
CA VAL A 374 -2.82 3.09 -8.26
C VAL A 374 -2.00 3.80 -9.34
N GLU A 375 -1.12 3.08 -10.05
CA GLU A 375 -0.23 3.65 -11.08
C GLU A 375 -0.98 4.24 -12.29
N THR A 376 -2.22 3.81 -12.54
CA THR A 376 -3.12 4.40 -13.56
C THR A 376 -4.02 5.51 -13.01
N ASN A 377 -3.86 5.87 -11.73
CA ASN A 377 -4.74 6.75 -10.97
C ASN A 377 -6.21 6.31 -10.87
N PHE A 378 -6.56 5.09 -11.28
CA PHE A 378 -7.92 4.56 -11.13
C PHE A 378 -8.33 4.47 -9.65
N ALA A 379 -7.37 4.10 -8.80
CA ALA A 379 -7.50 3.94 -7.36
C ALA A 379 -6.49 4.87 -6.63
N PRO A 380 -6.69 6.20 -6.62
CA PRO A 380 -5.72 7.12 -6.05
C PRO A 380 -5.60 6.93 -4.53
N LEU A 381 -4.38 7.04 -4.00
CA LEU A 381 -4.09 6.92 -2.57
C LEU A 381 -3.98 8.29 -1.91
N TRP A 382 -4.89 8.56 -0.98
CA TRP A 382 -4.97 9.82 -0.25
C TRP A 382 -5.51 9.59 1.16
N GLU A 383 -5.30 10.59 2.00
CA GLU A 383 -5.89 10.67 3.33
C GLU A 383 -6.45 12.07 3.58
N PHE A 384 -7.35 12.17 4.54
CA PHE A 384 -7.96 13.40 5.00
C PHE A 384 -8.15 13.33 6.51
N ALA A 385 -7.79 14.41 7.17
CA ALA A 385 -8.22 14.74 8.52
C ALA A 385 -8.67 16.22 8.55
N PRO A 386 -9.68 16.61 9.35
CA PRO A 386 -10.17 17.99 9.37
C PRO A 386 -9.09 19.05 9.62
N GLU A 387 -8.07 18.71 10.41
CA GLU A 387 -6.96 19.59 10.79
C GLU A 387 -5.92 19.76 9.68
N THR A 388 -5.66 18.74 8.85
CA THR A 388 -4.66 18.80 7.77
C THR A 388 -5.26 18.99 6.37
N GLY A 389 -6.56 18.73 6.20
CA GLY A 389 -7.19 18.63 4.89
C GLY A 389 -6.77 17.37 4.13
N LEU A 390 -7.13 17.32 2.83
CA LEU A 390 -6.82 16.19 1.97
C LEU A 390 -5.38 16.24 1.48
N ARG A 391 -4.70 15.10 1.53
CA ARG A 391 -3.32 14.91 1.03
C ARG A 391 -3.21 13.62 0.24
N PHE A 392 -2.61 13.68 -0.95
CA PHE A 392 -2.16 12.48 -1.66
C PHE A 392 -0.93 11.91 -0.95
N THR A 393 -1.04 10.65 -0.54
CA THR A 393 0.02 9.92 0.17
C THR A 393 0.93 9.19 -0.79
N HIS A 394 0.43 8.89 -1.99
CA HIS A 394 1.21 8.33 -3.09
C HIS A 394 0.80 9.01 -4.41
N PRO A 395 1.22 10.27 -4.66
CA PRO A 395 0.93 10.96 -5.91
C PRO A 395 1.65 10.30 -7.08
N ILE A 396 0.96 10.20 -8.23
CA ILE A 396 1.53 9.65 -9.46
C ILE A 396 1.67 10.78 -10.49
N ASP A 397 2.92 11.19 -10.75
CA ASP A 397 3.24 12.26 -11.70
C ASP A 397 3.10 11.81 -13.15
N LYS A 398 3.50 10.56 -13.44
CA LYS A 398 3.47 9.96 -14.77
C LYS A 398 2.62 8.68 -14.75
N PRO A 399 1.29 8.80 -14.84
CA PRO A 399 0.42 7.63 -14.76
C PRO A 399 0.60 6.69 -15.95
N LEU A 400 0.49 5.40 -15.68
CA LEU A 400 0.37 4.38 -16.73
C LEU A 400 -0.93 4.57 -17.50
N ALA A 401 -0.96 4.13 -18.75
CA ALA A 401 -2.18 4.10 -19.54
C ALA A 401 -3.22 3.18 -18.87
N LEU A 402 -4.47 3.64 -18.72
CA LEU A 402 -5.54 2.89 -18.09
C LEU A 402 -5.77 1.50 -18.71
N ALA A 403 -5.52 1.37 -20.03
CA ALA A 403 -5.52 0.10 -20.76
C ALA A 403 -4.69 -1.00 -20.09
N SER A 404 -3.56 -0.66 -19.47
CA SER A 404 -2.66 -1.59 -18.78
C SER A 404 -3.26 -2.20 -17.51
N TYR A 405 -4.21 -1.50 -16.88
CA TYR A 405 -4.96 -1.95 -15.71
C TYR A 405 -6.22 -2.71 -16.13
N ILE A 406 -7.06 -2.11 -16.99
CA ILE A 406 -8.32 -2.76 -17.43
C ILE A 406 -8.06 -4.07 -18.19
N GLY A 407 -6.93 -4.16 -18.91
CA GLY A 407 -6.53 -5.36 -19.63
C GLY A 407 -6.22 -6.57 -18.75
N LEU A 408 -6.00 -6.38 -17.43
CA LEU A 408 -5.82 -7.49 -16.49
C LEU A 408 -7.13 -8.18 -16.12
N MET A 409 -8.28 -7.52 -16.34
CA MET A 409 -9.56 -7.95 -15.80
C MET A 409 -10.51 -8.44 -16.90
N GLY A 410 -11.00 -9.67 -16.76
CA GLY A 410 -12.00 -10.21 -17.69
C GLY A 410 -13.33 -9.44 -17.69
N LYS A 411 -13.67 -8.70 -16.62
CA LYS A 411 -14.91 -7.91 -16.56
C LYS A 411 -14.99 -6.76 -17.58
N TYR A 412 -13.85 -6.33 -18.13
CA TYR A 412 -13.76 -5.26 -19.13
C TYR A 412 -13.41 -5.75 -20.55
N ARG A 413 -13.27 -7.06 -20.77
CA ARG A 413 -12.82 -7.61 -22.08
C ARG A 413 -13.68 -7.20 -23.28
N HIS A 414 -14.92 -6.81 -23.02
CA HIS A 414 -15.90 -6.44 -24.03
C HIS A 414 -15.93 -4.93 -24.34
N LEU A 415 -15.18 -4.11 -23.59
CA LEU A 415 -15.21 -2.66 -23.75
C LEU A 415 -14.70 -2.26 -25.13
N GLU A 416 -15.44 -1.33 -25.73
CA GLU A 416 -15.03 -0.66 -26.96
C GLU A 416 -14.15 0.57 -26.63
N ALA A 417 -13.45 1.12 -27.64
CA ALA A 417 -12.53 2.24 -27.45
C ALA A 417 -13.21 3.46 -26.78
N HIS A 418 -14.40 3.83 -27.26
CA HIS A 418 -15.16 4.96 -26.70
C HIS A 418 -15.58 4.75 -25.23
N GLN A 419 -15.80 3.50 -24.81
CA GLN A 419 -16.13 3.17 -23.41
C GLN A 419 -14.88 3.24 -22.52
N THR A 420 -13.72 2.86 -23.06
CA THR A 420 -12.44 3.02 -22.39
C THR A 420 -12.08 4.49 -22.21
N GLU A 421 -12.35 5.33 -23.22
CA GLU A 421 -12.20 6.79 -23.12
C GLU A 421 -13.14 7.39 -22.08
N HIS A 422 -14.38 6.91 -21.96
CA HIS A 422 -15.29 7.34 -20.88
C HIS A 422 -14.71 7.02 -19.51
N LEU A 423 -14.20 5.79 -19.30
CA LEU A 423 -13.53 5.44 -18.03
C LEU A 423 -12.33 6.34 -17.73
N GLN A 424 -11.51 6.66 -18.73
CA GLN A 424 -10.40 7.60 -18.55
C GLN A 424 -10.90 8.98 -18.08
N LYS A 425 -11.95 9.51 -18.72
CA LYS A 425 -12.56 10.79 -18.32
C LYS A 425 -13.06 10.77 -16.88
N VAL A 426 -13.65 9.66 -16.43
CA VAL A 426 -14.11 9.50 -15.04
C VAL A 426 -12.94 9.50 -14.05
N VAL A 427 -11.83 8.83 -14.39
CA VAL A 427 -10.61 8.84 -13.57
C VAL A 427 -10.04 10.25 -13.48
N ASP A 428 -9.90 10.93 -14.61
CA ASP A 428 -9.33 12.28 -14.68
C ASP A 428 -10.20 13.29 -13.91
N GLU A 429 -11.52 13.20 -14.05
CA GLU A 429 -12.46 14.07 -13.34
C GLU A 429 -12.43 13.83 -11.82
N ARG A 430 -12.32 12.57 -11.37
CA ARG A 430 -12.16 12.27 -9.94
C ARG A 430 -10.88 12.86 -9.38
N LEU A 431 -9.75 12.72 -10.08
CA LEU A 431 -8.50 13.34 -9.68
C LEU A 431 -8.61 14.86 -9.63
N ARG A 432 -9.25 15.47 -10.62
CA ARG A 432 -9.48 16.93 -10.66
C ARG A 432 -10.26 17.40 -9.44
N VAL A 433 -11.35 16.70 -9.10
CA VAL A 433 -12.16 16.99 -7.91
C VAL A 433 -11.34 16.82 -6.63
N LEU A 434 -10.60 15.71 -6.47
CA LEU A 434 -9.76 15.46 -5.29
C LEU A 434 -8.67 16.51 -5.12
N ARG A 435 -7.99 16.92 -6.21
CA ARG A 435 -7.00 18.00 -6.19
C ARG A 435 -7.60 19.32 -5.75
N GLY A 436 -8.87 19.58 -6.07
CA GLY A 436 -9.60 20.76 -5.59
C GLY A 436 -9.80 20.80 -4.06
N PHE A 437 -9.67 19.67 -3.36
CA PHE A 437 -9.73 19.58 -1.90
C PHE A 437 -8.37 19.60 -1.21
N GLN A 438 -7.25 19.56 -1.96
CA GLN A 438 -5.94 19.72 -1.36
C GLN A 438 -5.82 21.13 -0.78
N ARG A 439 -5.43 21.23 0.48
CA ARG A 439 -5.05 22.54 1.04
C ARG A 439 -3.77 22.98 0.34
N VAL A 440 -3.79 24.20 -0.20
CA VAL A 440 -2.56 24.88 -0.61
C VAL A 440 -1.80 25.15 0.68
N THR A 441 -0.71 24.43 0.90
CA THR A 441 0.25 24.79 1.94
C THR A 441 1.04 25.98 1.42
N ASP A 442 1.05 27.09 2.16
CA ASP A 442 1.74 28.36 1.85
C ASP A 442 3.29 28.26 1.86
N ASP A 443 3.88 27.10 1.57
CA ASP A 443 5.33 26.92 1.50
C ASP A 443 5.94 27.33 0.15
N ALA A 444 5.12 27.77 -0.81
CA ALA A 444 5.60 28.26 -2.12
C ALA A 444 5.99 29.76 -2.15
N SER A 445 5.80 30.51 -1.05
CA SER A 445 6.08 31.96 -1.00
C SER A 445 7.47 32.35 -0.47
N HIS A 446 8.39 31.40 -0.22
CA HIS A 446 9.76 31.72 0.24
C HIS A 446 10.90 31.37 -0.75
N GLN A 447 10.60 31.19 -2.04
CA GLN A 447 11.62 31.08 -3.11
C GLN A 447 11.50 32.14 -4.20
N ALA A 448 10.96 33.32 -3.88
CA ALA A 448 11.02 34.48 -4.75
C ALA A 448 11.19 35.76 -3.93
N SER A 449 12.41 36.01 -3.46
CA SER A 449 12.93 37.33 -3.11
C SER A 449 14.43 37.37 -3.23
#